data_AF-A0A166BB10-F1
#
_entry.id   AF-A0A166BB10-F1
#
_cell.length_a   1.000
_cell.length_b   1.000
_cell.length_c   1.000
_cell.angle_alpha   90.00
_cell.angle_beta   90.00
_cell.angle_gamma   90.00
#
_symmetry.space_group_name_H-M   'P 1'
#
loop_
_entity.id
_entity.type
_entity.pdbx_description
1 polymer ?
#
loop_
_entity_poly.entity_id
_entity_poly.type
_entity_poly.pdbx_seq_one_letter_code
_entity_poly.pdbx_strand_id
1 'polypeptide(L)'
;MVQIVNALTVKQEIGSPMACAYLLGHPDHYTNYNFKPFYWRMFVGEVKRAWGEITPETRGEEPSVILTRKKDETIMASSPVIDYELRSPSLRRMALYDWIRLAEKQ
;
A
#
# COMPACT_ATOMS: atom_id res chain seq x y z
N MET A 1 6.58 -23.54 30.46
CA MET A 1 6.41 -22.61 29.32
C MET A 1 7.77 -22.20 28.72
N VAL A 2 8.69 -21.65 29.51
CA VAL A 2 10.04 -21.21 29.05
C VAL A 2 10.84 -22.31 28.33
N GLN A 3 10.78 -23.56 28.80
CA GLN A 3 11.51 -24.67 28.17
C GLN A 3 10.99 -25.06 26.78
N ILE A 4 9.68 -24.86 26.52
CA ILE A 4 9.07 -25.13 25.21
C ILE A 4 9.41 -24.01 24.23
N VAL A 5 9.37 -22.76 24.70
CA VAL A 5 9.80 -21.59 23.91
C VAL A 5 11.27 -21.74 23.49
N ASN A 6 12.15 -22.10 24.43
CA ASN A 6 13.57 -22.29 24.14
C ASN A 6 13.83 -23.43 23.15
N ALA A 7 13.05 -24.52 23.20
CA ALA A 7 13.18 -25.61 22.23
C ALA A 7 12.70 -25.22 20.81
N LEU A 8 11.68 -24.36 20.71
CA LEU A 8 11.18 -23.83 19.43
C LEU A 8 12.13 -22.78 18.84
N THR A 9 12.64 -21.84 19.64
CA THR A 9 13.63 -20.84 19.19
C THR A 9 14.91 -21.49 18.66
N VAL A 10 15.28 -22.68 19.15
CA VAL A 10 16.46 -23.42 18.68
C VAL A 10 16.19 -24.19 17.39
N LYS A 11 14.93 -24.52 17.06
CA LYS A 11 14.55 -25.30 15.86
C LYS A 11 13.91 -24.49 14.74
N GLN A 12 13.33 -23.35 15.07
CA GLN A 12 12.72 -22.37 14.17
C GLN A 12 13.54 -21.10 14.37
N GLU A 13 14.12 -20.54 13.31
CA GLU A 13 14.89 -19.29 13.33
C GLU A 13 13.99 -18.05 13.61
N ILE A 14 13.00 -18.21 14.49
CA ILE A 14 12.00 -17.22 14.86
C ILE A 14 12.40 -16.73 16.26
N GLY A 15 12.61 -15.42 16.39
CA GLY A 15 12.98 -14.83 17.67
C GLY A 15 11.95 -15.16 18.76
N SER A 16 12.43 -15.41 19.98
CA SER A 16 11.58 -15.71 21.15
C SER A 16 10.39 -14.74 21.35
N PRO A 17 10.49 -13.43 21.04
CA PRO A 17 9.33 -12.52 21.11
C PRO A 17 8.19 -12.91 20.17
N MET A 18 8.48 -13.36 18.95
CA MET A 18 7.49 -13.76 17.95
C MET A 18 6.89 -15.15 18.24
N ALA A 19 7.69 -16.07 18.79
CA ALA A 19 7.17 -17.36 19.28
C ALA A 19 6.25 -17.20 20.50
N CYS A 20 6.59 -16.31 21.44
CA CYS A 20 5.73 -15.96 22.57
C CYS A 20 4.43 -15.26 22.11
N ALA A 21 4.49 -14.44 21.06
CA ALA A 21 3.29 -13.81 20.47
C ALA A 21 2.28 -14.87 20.00
N TYR A 22 2.74 -15.91 19.31
CA TYR A 22 1.91 -17.04 18.87
C TYR A 22 1.33 -17.88 20.03
N LEU A 23 2.13 -18.18 21.06
CA LEU A 23 1.72 -19.04 22.19
C LEU A 23 0.78 -18.34 23.18
N LEU A 24 0.89 -17.02 23.33
CA LEU A 24 0.01 -16.20 24.17
C LEU A 24 -1.26 -15.74 23.43
N GLY A 25 -1.38 -16.05 22.12
CA GLY A 25 -2.57 -15.77 21.32
C GLY A 25 -2.85 -14.28 21.11
N HIS A 26 -1.83 -13.44 20.95
CA HIS A 26 -2.00 -12.01 20.64
C HIS A 26 -2.75 -11.80 19.27
N PRO A 27 -2.99 -10.57 18.75
CA PRO A 27 -3.68 -10.33 17.46
C PRO A 27 -2.89 -9.56 16.36
N ASP A 28 -1.66 -9.06 16.63
CA ASP A 28 -0.63 -8.73 15.61
C ASP A 28 -0.09 -9.96 14.86
N HIS A 29 -1.08 -10.48 14.20
CA HIS A 29 -1.41 -11.84 13.90
C HIS A 29 -2.23 -11.72 12.62
N TYR A 30 -2.81 -12.80 12.11
CA TYR A 30 -3.79 -12.69 11.02
C TYR A 30 -4.98 -11.81 11.47
N THR A 31 -4.92 -10.50 11.18
CA THR A 31 -6.04 -9.60 11.43
C THR A 31 -7.15 -9.97 10.46
N ASN A 32 -8.41 -9.93 10.91
CA ASN A 32 -9.57 -10.17 10.04
C ASN A 32 -9.82 -9.04 9.01
N TYR A 33 -8.85 -8.13 8.84
CA TYR A 33 -8.95 -6.94 8.01
C TYR A 33 -7.86 -6.92 6.95
N ASN A 34 -8.28 -6.62 5.72
CA ASN A 34 -7.37 -6.40 4.60
C ASN A 34 -7.14 -4.91 4.42
N PHE A 35 -5.88 -4.48 4.45
CA PHE A 35 -5.50 -3.10 4.16
C PHE A 35 -5.35 -2.90 2.66
N LYS A 36 -5.94 -1.82 2.13
CA LYS A 36 -5.70 -1.39 0.74
C LYS A 36 -4.61 -0.31 0.68
N PRO A 37 -3.67 -0.40 -0.27
CA PRO A 37 -2.68 0.66 -0.47
C PRO A 37 -3.34 2.00 -0.79
N PHE A 38 -2.97 3.04 -0.04
CA PHE A 38 -3.51 4.38 -0.20
C PHE A 38 -2.42 5.33 -0.68
N TYR A 39 -2.31 5.53 -2.00
CA TYR A 39 -1.27 6.37 -2.64
C TYR A 39 -1.56 7.89 -2.52
N TRP A 40 -1.88 8.35 -1.32
CA TRP A 40 -2.35 9.72 -1.04
C TRP A 40 -1.45 10.80 -1.63
N ARG A 41 -0.13 10.67 -1.43
CA ARG A 41 0.86 11.67 -1.88
C ARG A 41 0.78 11.94 -3.38
N MET A 42 0.46 10.92 -4.19
CA MET A 42 0.35 11.08 -5.65
C MET A 42 -0.85 11.95 -6.02
N PHE A 43 -1.99 11.75 -5.36
CA PHE A 43 -3.20 12.55 -5.59
C PHE A 43 -3.06 13.99 -5.07
N VAL A 44 -2.48 14.15 -3.88
CA VAL A 44 -2.22 15.48 -3.31
C VAL A 44 -1.28 16.28 -4.21
N GLY A 45 -0.25 15.63 -4.75
CA GLY A 45 0.66 16.29 -5.67
C GLY A 45 -0.02 16.82 -6.92
N GLU A 46 -0.96 16.05 -7.48
CA GLU A 46 -1.72 16.52 -8.63
C GLU A 46 -2.61 17.74 -8.30
N VAL A 47 -3.18 17.79 -7.10
CA VAL A 47 -3.93 18.97 -6.63
C VAL A 47 -2.99 20.17 -6.44
N LYS A 48 -1.85 20.01 -5.75
CA LYS A 48 -0.85 21.07 -5.60
C LYS A 48 -0.37 21.60 -6.95
N ARG A 49 -0.21 20.71 -7.93
CA ARG A 49 0.15 21.07 -9.31
C ARG A 49 -0.91 21.96 -9.95
N ALA A 50 -2.18 21.59 -9.82
CA ALA A 50 -3.30 22.36 -10.37
C ALA A 50 -3.46 23.74 -9.69
N TRP A 51 -3.07 23.85 -8.41
CA TRP A 51 -3.08 25.11 -7.66
C TRP A 51 -1.80 25.95 -7.82
N GLY A 52 -0.79 25.46 -8.55
CA GLY A 52 0.47 26.17 -8.77
C GLY A 52 1.41 26.19 -7.56
N GLU A 53 1.20 25.31 -6.58
CA GLU A 53 2.00 25.23 -5.35
C GLU A 53 3.28 24.38 -5.53
N ILE A 54 3.43 23.72 -6.68
CA ILE A 54 4.65 22.96 -7.00
C ILE A 54 5.67 23.90 -7.65
N THR A 55 6.71 24.23 -6.89
CA THR A 55 7.95 24.81 -7.41
C THR A 55 8.84 23.71 -8.02
N PRO A 56 9.74 24.07 -8.94
CA PRO A 56 10.69 23.11 -9.55
C PRO A 56 11.55 22.35 -8.51
N GLU A 57 11.64 22.88 -7.29
CA GLU A 57 12.44 22.36 -6.18
C GLU A 57 11.73 21.24 -5.41
N THR A 58 10.39 21.31 -5.30
CA THR A 58 9.57 20.30 -4.61
C THR A 58 9.09 19.18 -5.54
N ARG A 59 9.24 19.35 -6.86
CA ARG A 59 8.74 18.41 -7.89
C ARG A 59 9.30 16.98 -7.75
N GLY A 60 10.49 16.82 -7.17
CA GLY A 60 11.12 15.51 -6.98
C GLY A 60 10.58 14.71 -5.78
N GLU A 61 9.79 15.33 -4.90
CA GLU A 61 9.36 14.70 -3.65
C GLU A 61 8.11 13.81 -3.80
N GLU A 62 7.33 14.00 -4.86
CA GLU A 62 6.06 13.33 -5.04
C GLU A 62 6.13 12.32 -6.20
N PRO A 63 5.98 11.01 -5.93
CA PRO A 63 6.00 10.01 -6.98
C PRO A 63 4.80 10.20 -7.90
N SER A 64 5.03 10.26 -9.22
CA SER A 64 3.96 10.42 -10.22
C SER A 64 3.53 9.10 -10.85
N VAL A 65 4.40 8.10 -10.84
CA VAL A 65 4.21 6.79 -11.44
C VAL A 65 4.76 5.67 -10.56
N ILE A 66 4.07 4.54 -10.59
CA ILE A 66 4.49 3.28 -9.97
C ILE A 66 4.98 2.37 -11.08
N LEU A 67 6.26 2.00 -11.04
CA LEU A 67 6.86 1.03 -11.95
C LEU A 67 6.60 -0.37 -11.42
N THR A 68 5.85 -1.17 -12.19
CA THR A 68 5.58 -2.57 -11.88
C THR A 68 6.21 -3.46 -12.93
N ARG A 69 7.00 -4.46 -12.51
CA ARG A 69 7.57 -5.48 -13.41
C ARG A 69 6.61 -6.66 -13.48
N LYS A 70 6.10 -6.97 -14.68
CA LYS A 70 5.32 -8.20 -14.91
C LYS A 70 6.26 -9.41 -15.07
N LYS A 71 5.68 -10.62 -14.99
CA LYS A 71 6.39 -11.90 -15.17
C LYS A 71 7.13 -11.99 -16.52
N ASP A 72 6.65 -11.29 -17.55
CA ASP A 72 7.25 -11.27 -18.90
C ASP A 72 8.37 -10.22 -19.05
N GLU A 73 9.03 -9.85 -17.95
CA GLU A 73 10.10 -8.84 -17.87
C GLU A 73 9.75 -7.42 -18.36
N THR A 74 8.51 -7.20 -18.78
CA THR A 74 8.04 -5.89 -19.24
C THR A 74 7.80 -4.98 -18.04
N ILE A 75 8.42 -3.80 -18.08
CA ILE A 75 8.20 -2.74 -17.08
C ILE A 75 6.97 -1.94 -17.51
N MET A 76 5.93 -1.94 -16.69
CA MET A 76 4.76 -1.10 -16.86
C MET A 76 4.81 0.06 -15.89
N ALA A 77 4.80 1.28 -16.42
CA ALA A 77 4.50 2.47 -15.63
C ALA A 77 2.97 2.55 -15.46
N SER A 78 2.51 2.59 -14.21
CA SER A 78 1.11 2.77 -13.88
C SER A 78 0.95 3.96 -12.95
N SER A 79 -0.06 4.80 -13.16
CA SER A 79 -0.34 5.91 -12.26
C SER A 79 -1.77 5.77 -11.71
N PRO A 80 -1.96 5.60 -10.39
CA PRO A 80 -3.28 5.52 -9.79
C PRO A 80 -4.07 6.84 -9.94
N VAL A 81 -3.37 7.95 -10.20
CA VAL A 81 -4.02 9.25 -10.43
C VAL A 81 -4.66 9.29 -11.81
N ILE A 82 -3.95 8.81 -12.84
CA ILE A 82 -4.49 8.72 -14.20
C ILE A 82 -5.71 7.80 -14.22
N ASP A 83 -5.67 6.67 -13.51
CA ASP A 83 -6.81 5.74 -13.41
C ASP A 83 -8.06 6.44 -12.84
N TYR A 84 -7.89 7.32 -11.85
CA TYR A 84 -8.99 8.11 -11.29
C TYR A 84 -9.44 9.24 -12.22
N GLU A 85 -8.52 9.92 -12.90
CA GLU A 85 -8.83 11.02 -13.81
C GLU A 85 -9.59 10.54 -15.05
N LEU A 86 -9.16 9.42 -15.63
CA LEU A 86 -9.75 8.79 -16.82
C LEU A 86 -10.89 7.81 -16.49
N ARG A 87 -11.45 7.88 -15.27
CA ARG A 87 -12.57 7.02 -14.86
C ARG A 87 -13.78 7.19 -15.77
N SER A 88 -14.58 6.13 -15.89
CA SER A 88 -15.80 6.14 -16.72
C SER A 88 -16.78 7.24 -16.26
N PRO A 89 -17.60 7.79 -17.18
CA PRO A 89 -18.56 8.86 -16.83
C PRO A 89 -19.52 8.48 -15.70
N SER A 90 -19.88 7.19 -15.60
CA SER A 90 -20.72 6.65 -14.53
C SER A 90 -20.10 6.78 -13.13
N LEU A 91 -18.76 6.82 -13.04
CA LEU A 91 -18.00 6.93 -11.79
C LEU A 91 -17.56 8.37 -11.51
N ARG A 92 -17.99 9.35 -12.31
CA ARG A 92 -17.55 10.75 -12.17
C ARG A 92 -17.89 11.36 -10.80
N ARG A 93 -19.03 10.95 -10.23
CA ARG A 93 -19.51 11.41 -8.90
C ARG A 93 -18.87 10.66 -7.73
N MET A 94 -18.11 9.60 -7.98
CA MET A 94 -17.42 8.86 -6.93
C MET A 94 -16.29 9.71 -6.38
N ALA A 95 -16.26 9.87 -5.05
CA ALA A 95 -15.18 10.55 -4.37
C ALA A 95 -13.89 9.73 -4.44
N LEU A 96 -12.73 10.39 -4.31
CA LEU A 96 -11.43 9.72 -4.32
C LEU A 96 -11.31 8.63 -3.25
N TYR A 97 -11.88 8.88 -2.05
CA TYR A 97 -11.90 7.90 -0.97
C TYR A 97 -12.65 6.62 -1.35
N ASP A 98 -13.85 6.77 -1.92
CA ASP A 98 -14.66 5.62 -2.36
C ASP A 98 -14.00 4.88 -3.52
N TRP A 99 -13.35 5.61 -4.43
CA TRP A 99 -12.58 5.03 -5.51
C TRP A 99 -11.47 4.13 -4.97
N ILE A 100 -10.64 4.61 -4.04
CA ILE A 100 -9.51 3.82 -3.53
C ILE A 100 -9.99 2.61 -2.70
N ARG A 101 -11.13 2.74 -2.02
CA ARG A 101 -11.73 1.66 -1.24
C ARG A 101 -12.35 0.58 -2.13
N LEU A 102 -13.11 0.97 -3.15
CA LEU A 102 -13.99 0.08 -3.92
C LEU A 102 -13.37 -0.38 -5.25
N ALA A 103 -12.52 0.43 -5.87
CA ALA A 103 -11.90 0.06 -7.13
C ALA A 103 -10.90 -1.09 -6.91
N GLU A 104 -10.93 -2.04 -7.83
CA GLU A 104 -9.95 -3.12 -7.93
C GLU A 104 -9.38 -3.11 -9.35
N LYS A 105 -8.05 -3.07 -9.41
CA LYS A 105 -7.32 -3.12 -10.68
C LYS A 105 -7.17 -4.59 -11.06
N GLN A 106 -7.74 -4.97 -12.20
CA GLN A 106 -7.57 -6.31 -12.78
C GLN A 106 -6.19 -6.50 -13.40
#